data_AF-G4ZYK8-F1
#
_entry.id   AF-G4ZYK8-F1
#
_cell.length_a   1.000
_cell.length_b   1.000
_cell.length_c   1.000
_cell.angle_alpha   90.00
_cell.angle_beta   90.00
_cell.angle_gamma   90.00
#
_symmetry.space_group_name_H-M   'P 1'
#
loop_
_entity.id
_entity.type
_entity.pdbx_description
1 polymer ?
#
loop_
_entity_poly.entity_id
_entity_poly.type
_entity_poly.pdbx_seq_one_letter_code
_entity_poly.pdbx_strand_id
1 'polypeptide(L)'
;MDQLEEEKKQLEARIKDLEERADILRPREALRLRQHTNKVLRDVLHAQRRAFAGAASIVAHHFREKSTGPFDTPTRLSKDPVKREAELLEMRKQRLSCAYEFMREMLKFMDVTLDFTEQKKFTATNGDFCSERFEIVPLPQARSVKRVFDAVEAFVSNMEISMSEVDGDITIRENDEPRLSTTCPVAQHRFVTTVANMVQMDTNNAAFAEYRPPGSGEEEVGFSINDVIDEDELYPYKPETRVRQDVTVIIMVSRQQDKEGRPLIVFSRWWSLRLRKSHIHVPRAIAQRISNGLDSVSASMLAAAERADYPSASLNRIL
;
A
#
# COMPACT_ATOMS: atom_id res chain seq x y z
N MET A 1 -30.21 -82.06 -25.62
CA MET A 1 -30.11 -80.65 -26.06
C MET A 1 -30.95 -79.74 -25.16
N ASP A 2 -32.15 -80.17 -24.78
CA ASP A 2 -33.09 -79.40 -23.93
C ASP A 2 -32.56 -78.90 -22.58
N GLN A 3 -31.71 -79.65 -21.87
CA GLN A 3 -31.16 -79.19 -20.58
C GLN A 3 -30.23 -77.98 -20.72
N LEU A 4 -29.42 -77.95 -21.78
CA LEU A 4 -28.50 -76.84 -22.05
C LEU A 4 -29.24 -75.57 -22.49
N GLU A 5 -30.38 -75.72 -23.18
CA GLU A 5 -31.22 -74.58 -23.59
C GLU A 5 -31.98 -73.95 -22.42
N GLU A 6 -32.47 -74.77 -21.49
CA GLU A 6 -33.10 -74.28 -20.27
C GLU A 6 -32.09 -73.58 -19.35
N GLU A 7 -30.89 -74.16 -19.21
CA GLU A 7 -29.80 -73.58 -18.43
C GLU A 7 -29.32 -72.25 -19.03
N LYS A 8 -29.26 -72.17 -20.37
CA LYS A 8 -28.98 -70.91 -21.09
C LYS A 8 -30.04 -69.84 -20.81
N LYS A 9 -31.33 -70.17 -20.86
CA LYS A 9 -32.43 -69.23 -20.54
C LYS A 9 -32.34 -68.72 -19.10
N GLN A 10 -32.04 -69.61 -18.15
CA GLN A 10 -31.89 -69.22 -16.75
C GLN A 10 -30.68 -68.28 -16.55
N LEU A 11 -29.57 -68.54 -17.24
CA LEU A 11 -28.40 -67.68 -17.21
C LEU A 11 -28.67 -66.30 -17.84
N GLU A 12 -29.37 -66.25 -18.98
CA GLU A 12 -29.76 -64.98 -19.63
C GLU A 12 -30.67 -64.13 -18.72
N ALA A 13 -31.64 -64.75 -18.05
CA ALA A 13 -32.48 -64.06 -17.06
C ALA A 13 -31.66 -63.55 -15.86
N ARG A 14 -30.67 -64.32 -15.41
CA ARG A 14 -29.77 -63.94 -14.31
C ARG A 14 -28.88 -62.76 -14.68
N ILE A 15 -28.34 -62.75 -15.91
CA ILE A 15 -27.52 -61.65 -16.43
C ILE A 15 -28.34 -60.36 -16.47
N LYS A 16 -29.57 -60.44 -16.98
CA LYS A 16 -30.45 -59.27 -17.05
C LYS A 16 -30.78 -58.66 -15.68
N ASP A 17 -31.08 -59.48 -14.67
CA ASP A 17 -31.28 -59.01 -13.28
C ASP A 17 -30.02 -58.35 -12.70
N LEU A 18 -28.84 -58.91 -12.99
CA LEU A 18 -27.56 -58.35 -12.56
C LEU A 18 -27.25 -57.03 -13.28
N GLU A 19 -27.57 -56.90 -14.55
CA GLU A 19 -27.41 -55.66 -15.33
C GLU A 19 -28.32 -54.54 -14.79
N GLU A 20 -29.60 -54.83 -14.54
CA GLU A 20 -30.55 -53.88 -13.94
C GLU A 20 -30.10 -53.43 -12.54
N ARG A 21 -29.58 -54.36 -11.72
CA ARG A 21 -28.98 -54.01 -10.41
C ARG A 21 -27.71 -53.18 -10.55
N ALA A 22 -26.87 -53.47 -11.53
CA ALA A 22 -25.65 -52.71 -11.79
C ALA A 22 -25.96 -51.29 -12.29
N ASP A 23 -27.03 -51.09 -13.07
CA ASP A 23 -27.51 -49.76 -13.48
C ASP A 23 -27.92 -48.88 -12.30
N ILE A 24 -28.47 -49.48 -11.24
CA ILE A 24 -28.86 -48.74 -10.02
C ILE A 24 -27.65 -48.47 -9.09
N LEU A 25 -26.72 -49.42 -9.00
CA LEU A 25 -25.56 -49.32 -8.11
C LEU A 25 -24.46 -48.40 -8.63
N ARG A 26 -24.21 -48.40 -9.95
CA ARG A 26 -23.15 -47.57 -10.59
C ARG A 26 -23.28 -46.07 -10.26
N PRO A 27 -24.44 -45.41 -10.41
CA PRO A 27 -24.60 -44.01 -10.03
C PRO A 27 -24.38 -43.75 -8.54
N ARG A 28 -24.75 -44.71 -7.67
CA ARG A 28 -24.61 -44.58 -6.22
C ARG A 28 -23.15 -44.70 -5.78
N GLU A 29 -22.39 -45.59 -6.39
CA GLU A 29 -20.94 -45.70 -6.19
C GLU A 29 -20.21 -44.48 -6.74
N ALA A 30 -20.57 -44.01 -7.93
CA ALA A 30 -20.03 -42.77 -8.49
C ALA A 30 -20.32 -41.55 -7.59
N LEU A 31 -21.53 -41.46 -7.02
CA LEU A 31 -21.88 -40.41 -6.06
C LEU A 31 -21.05 -40.52 -4.78
N ARG A 32 -20.88 -41.71 -4.21
CA ARG A 32 -20.06 -41.95 -3.02
C ARG A 32 -18.60 -41.56 -3.25
N LEU A 33 -18.04 -41.96 -4.40
CA LEU A 33 -16.69 -41.59 -4.79
C LEU A 33 -16.55 -40.07 -4.89
N ARG A 34 -17.49 -39.40 -5.57
CA ARG A 34 -17.50 -37.94 -5.70
C ARG A 34 -17.62 -37.23 -4.35
N GLN A 35 -18.45 -37.74 -3.44
CA GLN A 35 -18.58 -37.22 -2.08
C GLN A 35 -17.29 -37.39 -1.29
N HIS A 36 -16.62 -38.53 -1.41
CA HIS A 36 -15.33 -38.78 -0.78
C HIS A 36 -14.26 -37.84 -1.32
N THR A 37 -14.12 -37.72 -2.65
CA THR A 37 -13.17 -36.79 -3.29
C THR A 37 -13.43 -35.34 -2.86
N ASN A 38 -14.70 -34.89 -2.85
CA ASN A 38 -15.05 -33.55 -2.39
C ASN A 38 -14.68 -33.33 -0.92
N LYS A 39 -14.84 -34.33 -0.06
CA LYS A 39 -14.43 -34.25 1.34
C LYS A 39 -12.91 -34.06 1.45
N VAL A 40 -12.14 -34.90 0.76
CA VAL A 40 -10.66 -34.81 0.76
C VAL A 40 -10.20 -33.44 0.24
N LEU A 41 -10.79 -32.94 -0.85
CA LEU A 41 -10.45 -31.61 -1.39
C LEU A 41 -10.74 -30.48 -0.39
N ARG A 42 -11.87 -30.56 0.33
CA ARG A 42 -12.19 -29.60 1.39
C ARG A 42 -11.20 -29.68 2.53
N ASP A 43 -10.84 -30.88 2.97
CA ASP A 43 -9.89 -31.08 4.06
C ASP A 43 -8.51 -30.48 3.71
N VAL A 44 -8.06 -30.66 2.47
CA VAL A 44 -6.83 -30.03 1.94
C VAL A 44 -6.96 -28.50 1.90
N LEU A 45 -8.07 -27.96 1.38
CA LEU A 45 -8.31 -26.52 1.36
C LEU A 45 -8.31 -25.91 2.77
N HIS A 46 -8.92 -26.60 3.74
CA HIS A 46 -8.92 -26.17 5.14
C HIS A 46 -7.51 -26.19 5.74
N ALA A 47 -6.70 -27.20 5.43
CA ALA A 47 -5.31 -27.25 5.86
C ALA A 47 -4.49 -26.09 5.29
N GLN A 48 -4.63 -25.79 3.99
CA GLN A 48 -3.97 -24.65 3.35
C GLN A 48 -4.37 -23.32 3.97
N ARG A 49 -5.68 -23.08 4.15
CA ARG A 49 -6.19 -21.84 4.79
C ARG A 49 -5.64 -21.65 6.19
N ARG A 50 -5.51 -22.74 6.98
CA ARG A 50 -4.89 -22.67 8.31
C ARG A 50 -3.41 -22.31 8.25
N ALA A 51 -2.67 -22.85 7.28
CA ALA A 51 -1.25 -22.50 7.10
C ALA A 51 -1.08 -21.01 6.76
N PHE A 52 -1.89 -20.47 5.83
CA PHE A 52 -1.86 -19.05 5.50
C PHE A 52 -2.28 -18.16 6.68
N ALA A 53 -3.32 -18.55 7.44
CA ALA A 53 -3.72 -17.81 8.63
C ALA A 53 -2.60 -17.79 9.69
N GLY A 54 -1.89 -18.91 9.87
CA GLY A 54 -0.74 -18.99 10.76
C GLY A 54 0.41 -18.06 10.32
N ALA A 55 0.77 -18.09 9.03
CA ALA A 55 1.79 -17.20 8.47
C ALA A 55 1.40 -15.72 8.61
N ALA A 56 0.16 -15.37 8.28
CA ALA A 56 -0.36 -14.01 8.43
C ALA A 56 -0.32 -13.53 9.90
N SER A 57 -0.60 -14.42 10.86
CA SER A 57 -0.49 -14.11 12.29
C SER A 57 0.96 -13.82 12.72
N ILE A 58 1.94 -14.55 12.19
CA ILE A 58 3.37 -14.32 12.48
C ILE A 58 3.79 -12.94 11.93
N VAL A 59 3.38 -12.62 10.70
CA VAL A 59 3.65 -11.33 10.07
C VAL A 59 3.01 -10.18 10.87
N ALA A 60 1.74 -10.33 11.27
CA ALA A 60 1.05 -9.34 12.09
C ALA A 60 1.72 -9.14 13.46
N HIS A 61 2.22 -10.21 14.08
CA HIS A 61 2.97 -10.12 15.33
C HIS A 61 4.30 -9.37 15.15
N HIS A 62 5.04 -9.69 14.08
CA HIS A 62 6.30 -9.03 13.75
C HIS A 62 6.14 -7.51 13.65
N PHE A 63 5.10 -7.03 12.94
CA PHE A 63 4.82 -5.60 12.82
C PHE A 63 4.51 -4.92 14.17
N ARG A 64 3.92 -5.64 15.14
CA ARG A 64 3.63 -5.09 16.47
C ARG A 64 4.88 -4.99 17.36
N GLU A 65 5.80 -5.93 17.24
CA GLU A 65 7.05 -5.95 18.00
C GLU A 65 8.09 -4.99 17.44
N LYS A 66 8.29 -5.02 16.12
CA LYS A 66 9.29 -4.21 15.42
C LYS A 66 8.57 -3.27 14.46
N SER A 67 7.84 -2.30 15.00
CA SER A 67 7.26 -1.24 14.17
C SER A 67 8.36 -0.24 13.77
N THR A 68 9.31 -0.73 12.97
CA THR A 68 10.26 0.09 12.25
C THR A 68 9.77 0.24 10.81
N GLY A 69 10.01 1.40 10.21
CA GLY A 69 9.72 1.59 8.79
C GLY A 69 10.63 0.68 7.94
N PRO A 70 10.41 0.61 6.62
CA PRO A 70 11.24 -0.20 5.72
C PRO A 70 12.74 0.17 5.72
N PHE A 71 13.10 1.30 6.32
CA PHE A 71 14.48 1.80 6.41
C PHE A 71 14.87 1.94 7.88
N ASP A 72 15.48 0.89 8.46
CA ASP A 72 15.95 0.84 9.86
C ASP A 72 17.12 1.80 10.20
N THR A 73 17.39 2.80 9.36
CA THR A 73 18.51 3.74 9.56
C THR A 73 17.98 5.05 10.13
N PRO A 74 18.31 5.42 11.38
CA PRO A 74 17.87 6.69 11.96
C PRO A 74 18.39 7.88 11.16
N THR A 75 17.53 8.87 10.92
CA THR A 75 17.88 10.10 10.21
C THR A 75 18.19 11.20 11.21
N ARG A 76 19.40 11.75 11.17
CA ARG A 76 19.82 12.86 12.03
C ARG A 76 20.32 14.01 11.19
N LEU A 77 19.82 15.21 11.43
CA LEU A 77 20.20 16.42 10.70
C LEU A 77 20.78 17.48 11.62
N SER A 78 21.92 18.03 11.21
CA SER A 78 22.57 19.12 11.95
C SER A 78 21.97 20.52 11.67
N LYS A 79 22.36 21.51 12.48
CA LYS A 79 22.07 22.94 12.25
C LYS A 79 22.86 23.57 11.11
N ASP A 80 24.00 22.98 10.74
CA ASP A 80 24.89 23.52 9.71
C ASP A 80 24.29 23.25 8.32
N PRO A 81 23.95 24.29 7.54
CA PRO A 81 23.28 24.11 6.25
C PRO A 81 24.05 23.23 5.27
N VAL A 82 25.40 23.30 5.28
CA VAL A 82 26.24 22.55 4.35
C VAL A 82 26.27 21.08 4.73
N LYS A 83 26.43 20.78 6.02
CA LYS A 83 26.41 19.39 6.52
C LYS A 83 25.03 18.77 6.32
N ARG A 84 23.97 19.54 6.59
CA ARG A 84 22.59 19.12 6.41
C ARG A 84 22.28 18.75 4.95
N GLU A 85 22.69 19.58 3.99
CA GLU A 85 22.52 19.29 2.57
C GLU A 85 23.30 18.02 2.17
N ALA A 86 24.54 17.89 2.63
CA ALA A 86 25.36 16.71 2.38
C ALA A 86 24.72 15.42 2.94
N GLU A 87 24.21 15.45 4.17
CA GLU A 87 23.48 14.34 4.81
C GLU A 87 22.23 13.96 4.01
N LEU A 88 21.42 14.94 3.59
CA LEU A 88 20.23 14.70 2.76
C LEU A 88 20.57 14.07 1.40
N LEU A 89 21.63 14.55 0.74
CA LEU A 89 22.09 14.00 -0.53
C LEU A 89 22.63 12.58 -0.41
N GLU A 90 23.35 12.27 0.67
CA GLU A 90 23.83 10.92 0.95
C GLU A 90 22.64 9.95 1.17
N MET A 91 21.67 10.35 2.00
CA MET A 91 20.48 9.56 2.29
C MET A 91 19.64 9.31 1.04
N ARG A 92 19.52 10.29 0.14
CA ARG A 92 18.70 10.20 -1.08
C ARG A 92 18.98 8.90 -1.85
N LYS A 93 20.25 8.59 -2.13
CA LYS A 93 20.62 7.42 -2.93
C LYS A 93 20.20 6.12 -2.24
N GLN A 94 20.48 6.00 -0.95
CA GLN A 94 20.14 4.81 -0.18
C GLN A 94 18.63 4.62 -0.08
N ARG A 95 17.90 5.70 0.26
CA ARG A 95 16.44 5.68 0.46
C ARG A 95 15.68 5.34 -0.82
N LEU A 96 16.04 5.96 -1.95
CA LEU A 96 15.41 5.65 -3.23
C LEU A 96 15.66 4.19 -3.64
N SER A 97 16.89 3.69 -3.46
CA SER A 97 17.22 2.30 -3.81
C SER A 97 16.43 1.29 -2.98
N CYS A 98 16.48 1.40 -1.64
CA CYS A 98 15.79 0.48 -0.75
C CYS A 98 14.26 0.55 -0.95
N ALA A 99 13.71 1.75 -1.12
CA ALA A 99 12.28 1.92 -1.30
C ALA A 99 11.79 1.33 -2.63
N TYR A 100 12.58 1.49 -3.69
CA TYR A 100 12.26 0.93 -5.00
C TYR A 100 12.26 -0.60 -4.97
N GLU A 101 13.27 -1.22 -4.35
CA GLU A 101 13.33 -2.68 -4.15
C GLU A 101 12.16 -3.20 -3.32
N PHE A 102 11.83 -2.51 -2.22
CA PHE A 102 10.68 -2.84 -1.39
C PHE A 102 9.37 -2.82 -2.19
N MET A 103 9.11 -1.76 -2.96
CA MET A 103 7.91 -1.66 -3.80
C MET A 103 7.86 -2.74 -4.88
N ARG A 104 9.01 -3.10 -5.47
CA ARG A 104 9.07 -4.20 -6.44
C ARG A 104 8.67 -5.55 -5.83
N GLU A 105 9.12 -5.85 -4.62
CA GLU A 105 8.71 -7.07 -3.92
C GLU A 105 7.22 -7.04 -3.54
N MET A 106 6.69 -5.88 -3.13
CA MET A 106 5.25 -5.72 -2.85
C MET A 106 4.37 -5.95 -4.10
N LEU A 107 4.86 -5.58 -5.28
CA LEU A 107 4.11 -5.70 -6.54
C LEU A 107 4.27 -7.07 -7.23
N LYS A 108 5.28 -7.86 -6.83
CA LYS A 108 5.76 -9.07 -7.54
C LYS A 108 4.70 -10.11 -7.91
N PHE A 109 3.69 -10.29 -7.06
CA PHE A 109 2.63 -11.29 -7.24
C PHE A 109 1.25 -10.66 -7.41
N MET A 110 1.19 -9.34 -7.60
CA MET A 110 -0.05 -8.59 -7.71
C MET A 110 -0.48 -8.46 -9.18
N ASP A 111 -1.78 -8.54 -9.45
CA ASP A 111 -2.32 -8.13 -10.74
C ASP A 111 -2.44 -6.60 -10.75
N VAL A 112 -1.41 -5.93 -11.26
CA VAL A 112 -1.31 -4.46 -11.27
C VAL A 112 -2.31 -3.77 -12.20
N THR A 113 -3.09 -4.55 -12.96
CA THR A 113 -4.15 -4.05 -13.85
C THR A 113 -5.49 -3.85 -13.14
N LEU A 114 -5.57 -4.24 -11.86
CA LEU A 114 -6.76 -4.15 -11.03
C LEU A 114 -6.50 -3.27 -9.81
N ASP A 115 -7.54 -2.57 -9.37
CA ASP A 115 -7.50 -1.84 -8.10
C ASP A 115 -7.23 -2.81 -6.94
N PHE A 116 -6.28 -2.44 -6.08
CA PHE A 116 -5.96 -3.18 -4.87
C PHE A 116 -5.75 -2.21 -3.70
N THR A 117 -6.21 -2.61 -2.52
CA THR A 117 -5.95 -1.88 -1.27
C THR A 117 -5.87 -2.85 -0.11
N GLU A 118 -4.82 -2.73 0.70
CA GLU A 118 -4.70 -3.35 2.01
C GLU A 118 -4.39 -2.27 3.05
N GLN A 119 -5.07 -2.30 4.19
CA GLN A 119 -4.79 -1.41 5.31
C GLN A 119 -4.75 -2.16 6.64
N LYS A 120 -3.74 -1.88 7.45
CA LYS A 120 -3.52 -2.46 8.77
C LYS A 120 -3.49 -1.33 9.80
N LYS A 121 -4.27 -1.44 10.87
CA LYS A 121 -4.25 -0.50 12.01
C LYS A 121 -4.01 -1.29 13.30
N PHE A 122 -3.01 -0.92 14.08
CA PHE A 122 -2.64 -1.64 15.29
C PHE A 122 -1.94 -0.74 16.31
N THR A 123 -1.84 -1.22 17.54
CA THR A 123 -1.00 -0.60 18.58
C THR A 123 0.26 -1.44 18.73
N ALA A 124 1.41 -0.80 18.53
CA ALA A 124 2.71 -1.42 18.71
C ALA A 124 3.01 -1.66 20.20
N THR A 125 3.98 -2.53 20.49
CA THR A 125 4.36 -2.90 21.87
C THR A 125 4.88 -1.73 22.70
N ASN A 126 5.46 -0.71 22.06
CA ASN A 126 5.88 0.54 22.69
C ASN A 126 4.70 1.51 22.98
N GLY A 127 3.49 1.17 22.54
CA GLY A 127 2.27 1.95 22.72
C GLY A 127 1.97 2.96 21.61
N ASP A 128 2.77 3.00 20.55
CA ASP A 128 2.47 3.82 19.37
C ASP A 128 1.22 3.30 18.65
N PHE A 129 0.43 4.23 18.12
CA PHE A 129 -0.64 3.87 17.19
C PHE A 129 -0.07 3.85 15.77
N CYS A 130 -0.19 2.70 15.10
CA CYS A 130 0.35 2.49 13.77
C CYS A 130 -0.76 2.24 12.76
N SER A 131 -0.61 2.81 11.57
CA SER A 131 -1.43 2.53 10.40
C SER A 131 -0.53 2.34 9.18
N GLU A 132 -0.69 1.22 8.48
CA GLU A 132 0.02 0.95 7.24
C GLU A 132 -0.98 0.72 6.13
N ARG A 133 -0.69 1.21 4.93
CA ARG A 133 -1.53 1.01 3.76
C ARG A 133 -0.65 0.73 2.54
N PHE A 134 -1.12 -0.21 1.73
CA PHE A 134 -0.59 -0.47 0.40
C PHE A 134 -1.74 -0.42 -0.60
N GLU A 135 -1.55 0.26 -1.73
CA GLU A 135 -2.54 0.32 -2.78
C GLU A 135 -1.94 0.37 -4.17
N ILE A 136 -2.71 -0.16 -5.12
CA ILE A 136 -2.43 -0.18 -6.55
C ILE A 136 -3.66 0.38 -7.24
N VAL A 137 -3.47 1.38 -8.08
CA VAL A 137 -4.53 2.08 -8.80
C VAL A 137 -4.13 2.21 -10.28
N PRO A 138 -4.73 1.40 -11.15
CA PRO A 138 -4.66 1.60 -12.59
C PRO A 138 -5.26 2.97 -12.98
N LEU A 139 -4.56 3.71 -13.84
CA LEU A 139 -4.98 5.02 -14.34
C LEU A 139 -5.26 4.94 -15.85
N PRO A 140 -6.41 4.39 -16.28
CA PRO A 140 -6.69 4.13 -17.69
C PRO A 140 -6.85 5.40 -18.53
N GLN A 141 -7.17 6.56 -17.92
CA GLN A 141 -7.24 7.84 -18.64
C GLN A 141 -5.88 8.54 -18.76
N ALA A 142 -4.89 8.12 -17.97
CA ALA A 142 -3.57 8.74 -17.97
C ALA A 142 -2.75 8.33 -19.20
N ARG A 143 -1.98 9.28 -19.74
CA ARG A 143 -1.22 9.13 -20.99
C ARG A 143 0.29 9.17 -20.79
N SER A 144 0.77 9.82 -19.73
CA SER A 144 2.20 9.97 -19.45
C SER A 144 2.51 9.76 -17.97
N VAL A 145 3.48 8.89 -17.69
CA VAL A 145 4.01 8.67 -16.33
C VAL A 145 4.55 9.98 -15.78
N LYS A 146 5.32 10.72 -16.60
CA LYS A 146 5.85 12.03 -16.23
C LYS A 146 4.75 13.01 -15.79
N ARG A 147 3.65 13.12 -16.53
CA ARG A 147 2.56 14.05 -16.16
C ARG A 147 1.88 13.69 -14.86
N VAL A 148 1.58 12.39 -14.67
CA VAL A 148 1.00 11.89 -13.43
C VAL A 148 1.95 12.14 -12.27
N PHE A 149 3.22 11.81 -12.43
CA PHE A 149 4.23 12.02 -11.40
C PHE A 149 4.44 13.51 -11.08
N ASP A 150 4.45 14.39 -12.09
CA ASP A 150 4.53 15.84 -11.88
C ASP A 150 3.34 16.39 -11.10
N ALA A 151 2.13 15.87 -11.35
CA ALA A 151 0.95 16.25 -10.58
C ALA A 151 1.06 15.81 -9.11
N VAL A 152 1.62 14.62 -8.85
CA VAL A 152 1.89 14.13 -7.49
C VAL A 152 2.95 14.99 -6.81
N GLU A 153 4.06 15.30 -7.47
CA GLU A 153 5.14 16.13 -6.91
C GLU A 153 4.67 17.56 -6.65
N ALA A 154 3.80 18.13 -7.52
CA ALA A 154 3.17 19.43 -7.29
C ALA A 154 2.24 19.41 -6.07
N PHE A 155 1.51 18.31 -5.85
CA PHE A 155 0.69 18.11 -4.65
C PHE A 155 1.56 18.03 -3.38
N VAL A 156 2.61 17.17 -3.39
CA VAL A 156 3.56 17.03 -2.27
C VAL A 156 4.26 18.34 -1.97
N SER A 157 4.61 19.11 -3.00
CA SER A 157 5.21 20.43 -2.84
C SER A 157 4.33 21.35 -2.02
N ASN A 158 3.00 21.28 -2.14
CA ASN A 158 2.04 22.14 -1.44
C ASN A 158 1.24 21.39 -0.36
N MET A 159 1.83 20.34 0.22
CA MET A 159 1.16 19.44 1.16
C MET A 159 0.52 20.17 2.36
N GLU A 160 1.11 21.27 2.87
CA GLU A 160 0.54 22.05 3.97
C GLU A 160 -0.85 22.63 3.64
N ILE A 161 -1.04 23.06 2.39
CA ILE A 161 -2.29 23.62 1.90
C ILE A 161 -3.29 22.48 1.75
N SER A 162 -2.88 21.40 1.08
CA SER A 162 -3.75 20.24 0.85
C SER A 162 -4.20 19.56 2.14
N MET A 163 -3.32 19.40 3.13
CA MET A 163 -3.69 18.90 4.46
C MET A 163 -4.71 19.82 5.13
N SER A 164 -4.51 21.14 5.05
CA SER A 164 -5.41 22.11 5.68
C SER A 164 -6.80 22.15 5.04
N GLU A 165 -6.87 22.13 3.71
CA GLU A 165 -8.13 22.17 2.97
C GLU A 165 -8.93 20.88 3.11
N VAL A 166 -8.26 19.73 3.09
CA VAL A 166 -8.91 18.41 3.08
C VAL A 166 -9.42 18.03 4.47
N ASP A 167 -8.60 18.21 5.51
CA ASP A 167 -8.96 17.80 6.86
C ASP A 167 -9.70 18.90 7.63
N GLY A 168 -9.58 20.15 7.21
CA GLY A 168 -10.10 21.32 7.93
C GLY A 168 -9.30 21.69 9.19
N ASP A 169 -8.15 21.05 9.39
CA ASP A 169 -7.21 21.32 10.48
C ASP A 169 -6.07 22.21 9.97
N ILE A 170 -5.65 23.22 10.74
CA ILE A 170 -4.64 24.17 10.25
C ILE A 170 -3.26 23.49 10.28
N THR A 171 -2.64 23.34 9.11
CA THR A 171 -1.26 22.85 8.96
C THR A 171 -0.33 23.98 8.53
N ILE A 172 0.74 24.16 9.29
CA ILE A 172 1.77 25.19 9.06
C ILE A 172 3.08 24.49 8.69
N ARG A 173 3.72 24.95 7.62
CA ARG A 173 5.11 24.60 7.29
C ARG A 173 6.07 25.52 8.06
N GLU A 174 6.90 24.97 8.93
CA GLU A 174 7.83 25.75 9.78
C GLU A 174 9.25 25.88 9.17
N ASN A 175 9.49 25.35 7.97
CA ASN A 175 10.78 25.47 7.26
C ASN A 175 10.65 26.24 5.93
N ASP A 176 11.67 27.05 5.62
CA ASP A 176 11.78 27.86 4.39
C ASP A 176 12.73 27.22 3.34
N GLU A 177 13.06 25.93 3.51
CA GLU A 177 13.99 25.23 2.62
C GLU A 177 13.42 25.07 1.19
N PRO A 178 14.29 24.95 0.16
CA PRO A 178 13.85 24.78 -1.22
C PRO A 178 12.92 23.59 -1.39
N ARG A 179 11.88 23.76 -2.22
CA ARG A 179 10.94 22.70 -2.57
C ARG A 179 11.55 21.73 -3.59
N LEU A 180 11.07 20.49 -3.60
CA LEU A 180 11.47 19.48 -4.58
C LEU A 180 11.28 20.03 -6.00
N SER A 181 12.33 19.90 -6.80
CA SER A 181 12.32 20.29 -8.21
C SER A 181 13.41 19.53 -8.96
N THR A 182 13.41 19.60 -10.29
CA THR A 182 14.47 19.01 -11.11
C THR A 182 15.87 19.52 -10.71
N THR A 183 15.98 20.73 -10.16
CA THR A 183 17.24 21.32 -9.70
C THR A 183 17.48 21.16 -8.19
N CYS A 184 16.47 20.72 -7.42
CA CYS A 184 16.57 20.46 -5.99
C CYS A 184 16.05 19.05 -5.69
N PRO A 185 16.95 18.05 -5.68
CA PRO A 185 16.57 16.64 -5.65
C PRO A 185 16.19 16.13 -4.24
N VAL A 186 16.23 17.01 -3.24
CA VAL A 186 15.93 16.76 -1.84
C VAL A 186 15.09 17.92 -1.31
N ALA A 187 14.14 17.66 -0.43
CA ALA A 187 13.48 18.71 0.35
C ALA A 187 13.15 18.21 1.75
N GLN A 188 13.00 19.12 2.69
CA GLN A 188 12.41 18.81 3.98
C GLN A 188 10.96 19.30 4.05
N HIS A 189 10.10 18.49 4.65
CA HIS A 189 8.76 18.84 5.03
C HIS A 189 8.64 18.91 6.55
N ARG A 190 8.64 20.14 7.09
CA ARG A 190 8.46 20.39 8.51
C ARG A 190 7.05 20.92 8.76
N PHE A 191 6.15 20.05 9.20
CA PHE A 191 4.74 20.40 9.41
C PHE A 191 4.34 20.39 10.87
N VAL A 192 3.52 21.37 11.23
CA VAL A 192 2.79 21.43 12.50
C VAL A 192 1.31 21.56 12.19
N THR A 193 0.54 20.57 12.59
CA THR A 193 -0.92 20.56 12.39
C THR A 193 -1.62 20.76 13.72
N THR A 194 -2.51 21.73 13.78
CA THR A 194 -3.41 21.93 14.93
C THR A 194 -4.71 21.18 14.68
N VAL A 195 -4.82 19.99 15.26
CA VAL A 195 -5.93 19.06 15.05
C VAL A 195 -7.10 19.43 15.96
N ALA A 196 -8.24 19.73 15.34
CA ALA A 196 -9.49 20.09 16.02
C ALA A 196 -9.35 21.21 17.06
N ASN A 197 -8.37 22.11 16.91
CA ASN A 197 -8.03 23.15 17.91
C ASN A 197 -7.70 22.60 19.31
N MET A 198 -7.31 21.33 19.42
CA MET A 198 -7.06 20.65 20.70
C MET A 198 -5.62 20.18 20.86
N VAL A 199 -5.05 19.57 19.82
CA VAL A 199 -3.72 18.94 19.89
C VAL A 199 -2.86 19.47 18.75
N GLN A 200 -1.62 19.85 19.06
CA GLN A 200 -0.61 20.10 18.03
C GLN A 200 0.14 18.82 17.71
N MET A 201 0.19 18.49 16.44
CA MET A 201 0.91 17.35 15.89
C MET A 201 2.16 17.85 15.16
N ASP A 202 3.24 17.09 15.28
CA ASP A 202 4.57 17.41 14.77
C ASP A 202 5.03 16.34 13.79
N THR A 203 5.19 16.71 12.52
CA THR A 203 5.66 15.83 11.44
C THR A 203 6.92 16.42 10.82
N ASN A 204 7.98 15.62 10.68
CA ASN A 204 9.25 16.06 10.12
C ASN A 204 9.81 14.99 9.18
N ASN A 205 9.83 15.30 7.88
CA ASN A 205 10.17 14.34 6.84
C ASN A 205 11.21 14.89 5.86
N ALA A 206 12.06 14.01 5.34
CA ALA A 206 12.88 14.25 4.16
C ALA A 206 12.21 13.63 2.94
N ALA A 207 12.06 14.41 1.88
CA ALA A 207 11.46 14.03 0.62
C ALA A 207 12.52 13.88 -0.47
N PHE A 208 12.44 12.75 -1.17
CA PHE A 208 13.34 12.37 -2.25
C PHE A 208 12.52 11.93 -3.43
N ALA A 209 12.82 12.47 -4.61
CA ALA A 209 12.13 12.11 -5.84
C ALA A 209 13.12 11.86 -6.97
N GLU A 210 12.74 10.98 -7.89
CA GLU A 210 13.40 10.81 -9.16
C GLU A 210 12.42 10.36 -10.24
N TYR A 211 12.68 10.84 -11.44
CA TYR A 211 12.00 10.38 -12.64
C TYR A 211 13.04 9.70 -13.52
N ARG A 212 12.80 8.43 -13.84
CA ARG A 212 13.63 7.63 -14.74
C ARG A 212 12.91 7.55 -16.10
N PRO A 213 13.43 8.21 -17.15
CA PRO A 213 12.83 8.18 -18.47
C PRO A 213 12.89 6.76 -19.07
N PRO A 214 12.10 6.47 -20.12
CA PRO A 214 12.18 5.18 -20.81
C PRO A 214 13.59 4.96 -21.37
N GLY A 215 14.25 3.88 -20.94
CA GLY A 215 15.59 3.50 -21.37
C GLY A 215 15.58 2.29 -22.31
N SER A 216 16.75 1.91 -22.83
CA SER A 216 16.92 0.66 -23.60
C SER A 216 16.76 -0.56 -22.69
N GLY A 217 15.52 -0.99 -22.46
CA GLY A 217 15.16 -2.12 -21.60
C GLY A 217 14.71 -1.75 -20.17
N GLU A 218 14.64 -0.46 -19.83
CA GLU A 218 14.14 0.03 -18.53
C GLU A 218 12.76 0.65 -18.68
N GLU A 219 11.84 0.29 -17.78
CA GLU A 219 10.49 0.85 -17.72
C GLU A 219 10.50 2.30 -17.22
N GLU A 220 9.76 3.19 -17.89
CA GLU A 220 9.54 4.57 -17.46
C GLU A 220 8.89 4.59 -16.07
N VAL A 221 9.53 5.25 -15.11
CA VAL A 221 9.05 5.31 -13.72
C VAL A 221 9.26 6.69 -13.09
N GLY A 222 8.21 7.20 -12.48
CA GLY A 222 8.28 8.28 -11.49
C GLY A 222 8.27 7.66 -10.09
N PHE A 223 9.24 8.01 -9.26
CA PHE A 223 9.40 7.39 -7.96
C PHE A 223 9.75 8.43 -6.90
N SER A 224 9.02 8.44 -5.78
CA SER A 224 9.34 9.30 -4.65
C SER A 224 9.15 8.60 -3.32
N ILE A 225 9.93 9.03 -2.35
CA ILE A 225 9.87 8.61 -0.96
C ILE A 225 9.94 9.83 -0.06
N ASN A 226 9.00 9.92 0.86
CA ASN A 226 9.05 10.78 2.02
C ASN A 226 9.35 9.91 3.23
N ASP A 227 10.43 10.19 3.94
CA ASP A 227 10.86 9.41 5.09
C ASP A 227 11.07 10.29 6.32
N VAL A 228 11.04 9.68 7.50
CA VAL A 228 11.05 10.38 8.78
C VAL A 228 12.44 10.95 9.10
N ILE A 229 12.47 12.14 9.69
CA ILE A 229 13.65 12.70 10.34
C ILE A 229 13.53 12.45 11.85
N ASP A 230 14.44 11.64 12.41
CA ASP A 230 14.36 11.22 13.81
C ASP A 230 14.85 12.29 14.78
N GLU A 231 15.96 12.95 14.43
CA GLU A 231 16.58 14.02 15.20
C GLU A 231 16.94 15.15 14.26
N ASP A 232 16.52 16.36 14.60
CA ASP A 232 16.79 17.56 13.81
C ASP A 232 17.25 18.66 14.75
N GLU A 233 18.52 19.06 14.66
CA GLU A 233 19.05 20.11 15.51
C GLU A 233 18.50 21.49 15.13
N LEU A 234 18.18 21.73 13.85
CA LEU A 234 17.66 23.02 13.38
C LEU A 234 16.18 23.18 13.77
N TYR A 235 15.40 22.11 13.63
CA TYR A 235 13.98 22.07 13.96
C TYR A 235 13.67 21.00 15.01
N PRO A 236 14.13 21.16 16.27
CA PRO A 236 13.98 20.13 17.29
C PRO A 236 12.51 19.84 17.60
N TYR A 237 12.20 18.57 17.80
CA TYR A 237 10.90 18.13 18.27
C TYR A 237 10.60 18.71 19.67
N LYS A 238 9.35 19.14 19.89
CA LYS A 238 8.88 19.76 21.14
C LYS A 238 7.92 18.83 21.89
N PRO A 239 8.41 17.84 22.67
CA PRO A 239 7.58 16.80 23.29
C PRO A 239 6.57 17.33 24.31
N GLU A 240 6.87 18.45 24.97
CA GLU A 240 5.99 19.05 25.99
C GLU A 240 4.74 19.72 25.42
N THR A 241 4.78 20.07 24.12
CA THR A 241 3.71 20.86 23.49
C THR A 241 3.09 20.18 22.28
N ARG A 242 3.77 19.19 21.69
CA ARG A 242 3.35 18.57 20.43
C ARG A 242 3.47 17.05 20.48
N VAL A 243 2.52 16.37 19.86
CA VAL A 243 2.55 14.92 19.67
C VAL A 243 3.29 14.62 18.37
N ARG A 244 4.32 13.76 18.42
CA ARG A 244 5.08 13.37 17.22
C ARG A 244 4.29 12.40 16.34
N GLN A 245 4.26 12.68 15.05
CA GLN A 245 3.75 11.79 14.02
C GLN A 245 4.89 11.49 13.03
N ASP A 246 5.23 10.21 12.94
CA ASP A 246 6.16 9.70 11.96
C ASP A 246 5.37 9.20 10.75
N VAL A 247 5.64 9.71 9.55
CA VAL A 247 5.00 9.24 8.32
C VAL A 247 6.06 8.93 7.28
N THR A 248 6.10 7.68 6.81
CA THR A 248 6.87 7.29 5.63
C THR A 248 5.89 7.03 4.48
N VAL A 249 6.11 7.62 3.31
CA VAL A 249 5.28 7.44 2.10
C VAL A 249 6.19 7.09 0.93
N ILE A 250 5.86 6.04 0.19
CA ILE A 250 6.54 5.65 -1.04
C ILE A 250 5.51 5.67 -2.16
N ILE A 251 5.84 6.36 -3.25
CA ILE A 251 4.98 6.49 -4.43
C ILE A 251 5.76 6.00 -5.65
N MET A 252 5.12 5.15 -6.44
CA MET A 252 5.62 4.67 -7.72
C MET A 252 4.54 4.88 -8.78
N VAL A 253 4.88 5.61 -9.83
CA VAL A 253 4.08 5.72 -11.05
C VAL A 253 4.87 5.03 -12.15
N SER A 254 4.32 3.97 -12.73
CA SER A 254 5.02 3.20 -13.77
C SER A 254 4.14 2.94 -14.97
N ARG A 255 4.77 2.74 -16.12
CA ARG A 255 4.10 2.23 -17.31
C ARG A 255 4.10 0.70 -17.27
N GLN A 256 2.91 0.12 -17.32
CA GLN A 256 2.65 -1.31 -17.35
C GLN A 256 1.89 -1.67 -18.65
N GLN A 257 1.66 -2.97 -18.86
CA GLN A 257 0.80 -3.48 -19.91
C GLN A 257 -0.42 -4.16 -19.31
N ASP A 258 -1.58 -3.96 -19.91
CA ASP A 258 -2.78 -4.73 -19.54
C ASP A 258 -2.77 -6.16 -20.12
N LYS A 259 -3.83 -6.93 -19.85
CA LYS A 259 -3.94 -8.33 -20.32
C LYS A 259 -3.99 -8.44 -21.85
N GLU A 260 -4.33 -7.37 -22.54
CA GLU A 260 -4.37 -7.25 -23.99
C GLU A 260 -3.08 -6.63 -24.59
N GLY A 261 -2.08 -6.32 -23.75
CA GLY A 261 -0.81 -5.72 -24.16
C GLY A 261 -0.89 -4.21 -24.43
N ARG A 262 -1.98 -3.54 -24.06
CA ARG A 262 -2.13 -2.08 -24.20
C ARG A 262 -1.39 -1.36 -23.07
N PRO A 263 -0.81 -0.18 -23.34
CA PRO A 263 -0.11 0.58 -22.32
C PRO A 263 -1.11 1.09 -21.26
N LEU A 264 -0.75 0.86 -20.00
CA LEU A 264 -1.51 1.27 -18.83
C LEU A 264 -0.56 1.98 -17.86
N ILE A 265 -0.97 3.12 -17.32
CA ILE A 265 -0.21 3.76 -16.24
C ILE A 265 -0.76 3.25 -14.92
N VAL A 266 0.12 2.87 -14.01
CA VAL A 266 -0.25 2.38 -12.69
C VAL A 266 0.37 3.27 -11.63
N PHE A 267 -0.47 3.78 -10.73
CA PHE A 267 -0.07 4.43 -9.50
C PHE A 267 -0.05 3.38 -8.38
N SER A 268 1.09 3.20 -7.73
CA SER A 268 1.24 2.33 -6.57
C SER A 268 1.78 3.15 -5.41
N ARG A 269 1.20 2.96 -4.22
CA ARG A 269 1.60 3.70 -3.04
C ARG A 269 1.64 2.79 -1.83
N TRP A 270 2.66 2.99 -1.02
CA TRP A 270 2.76 2.43 0.31
C TRP A 270 2.97 3.55 1.32
N TRP A 271 2.35 3.48 2.49
CA TRP A 271 2.70 4.37 3.59
C TRP A 271 2.57 3.69 4.94
N SER A 272 3.34 4.21 5.89
CA SER A 272 3.29 3.85 7.31
C SER A 272 3.24 5.12 8.15
N LEU A 273 2.20 5.23 8.96
CA LEU A 273 1.97 6.28 9.93
C LEU A 273 2.16 5.70 11.32
N ARG A 274 2.95 6.37 12.17
CA ARG A 274 3.09 6.06 13.59
C ARG A 274 2.84 7.34 14.38
N LEU A 275 1.73 7.36 15.12
CA LEU A 275 1.47 8.38 16.12
C LEU A 275 2.17 7.95 17.42
N ARG A 276 3.22 8.69 17.78
CA ARG A 276 4.10 8.33 18.90
C ARG A 276 3.37 8.47 20.22
N LYS A 277 3.54 7.48 21.09
CA LYS A 277 3.10 7.59 22.47
C LYS A 277 3.76 8.82 23.12
N SER A 278 2.96 9.70 23.69
CA SER A 278 3.41 10.89 24.39
C SER A 278 2.72 11.01 25.76
N HIS A 279 3.21 11.93 26.59
CA HIS A 279 2.54 12.28 27.84
C HIS A 279 1.34 13.22 27.62
N ILE A 280 1.22 13.82 26.44
CA ILE A 280 0.09 14.65 26.05
C ILE A 280 -1.11 13.72 25.84
N HIS A 281 -2.19 14.00 26.56
CA HIS A 281 -3.42 13.23 26.40
C HIS A 281 -4.05 13.51 25.04
N VAL A 282 -4.07 12.49 24.18
CA VAL A 282 -4.79 12.53 22.90
C VAL A 282 -6.07 11.71 23.04
N PRO A 283 -7.26 12.34 23.02
CA PRO A 283 -8.51 11.62 23.04
C PRO A 283 -8.60 10.65 21.85
N ARG A 284 -9.23 9.48 22.04
CA ARG A 284 -9.34 8.45 20.99
C ARG A 284 -9.95 8.98 19.69
N ALA A 285 -10.94 9.86 19.79
CA ALA A 285 -11.56 10.48 18.63
C ALA A 285 -10.57 11.36 17.82
N ILE A 286 -9.67 12.06 18.52
CA ILE A 286 -8.61 12.87 17.90
C ILE A 286 -7.55 11.96 17.26
N ALA A 287 -7.13 10.89 17.94
CA ALA A 287 -6.20 9.92 17.35
C ALA A 287 -6.77 9.26 16.08
N GLN A 288 -8.08 8.94 16.08
CA GLN A 288 -8.78 8.44 14.89
C GLN A 288 -8.87 9.49 13.78
N ARG A 289 -9.13 10.76 14.12
CA ARG A 289 -9.11 11.86 13.15
C ARG A 289 -7.73 12.01 12.50
N ILE A 290 -6.65 11.99 13.29
CA ILE A 290 -5.27 12.02 12.79
C ILE A 290 -5.03 10.85 11.82
N SER A 291 -5.42 9.64 12.20
CA SER A 291 -5.27 8.46 11.35
C SER A 291 -6.04 8.58 10.03
N ASN A 292 -7.26 9.11 10.08
CA ASN A 292 -8.13 9.21 8.91
C ASN A 292 -7.78 10.43 8.05
N GLY A 293 -7.13 11.47 8.60
CA GLY A 293 -6.70 12.63 7.84
C GLY A 293 -5.68 12.25 6.76
N LEU A 294 -4.73 11.37 7.10
CA LEU A 294 -3.81 10.83 6.09
C LEU A 294 -4.55 10.04 4.99
N ASP A 295 -5.63 9.30 5.32
CA ASP A 295 -6.48 8.62 4.33
C ASP A 295 -7.14 9.65 3.38
N SER A 296 -7.68 10.75 3.92
CA SER A 296 -8.32 11.82 3.13
C SER A 296 -7.33 12.55 2.21
N VAL A 297 -6.19 12.96 2.76
CA VAL A 297 -5.12 13.64 2.00
C VAL A 297 -4.58 12.71 0.91
N SER A 298 -4.44 11.41 1.23
CA SER A 298 -4.06 10.39 0.27
C SER A 298 -5.03 10.27 -0.89
N ALA A 299 -6.34 10.32 -0.64
CA ALA A 299 -7.36 10.30 -1.68
C ALA A 299 -7.32 11.56 -2.56
N SER A 300 -7.11 12.74 -1.95
CA SER A 300 -6.97 14.00 -2.69
C SER A 300 -5.76 14.00 -3.62
N MET A 301 -4.62 13.45 -3.18
CA MET A 301 -3.43 13.25 -4.02
C MET A 301 -3.71 12.33 -5.20
N LEU A 302 -4.41 11.21 -4.98
CA LEU A 302 -4.77 10.28 -6.06
C LEU A 302 -5.68 10.97 -7.08
N ALA A 303 -6.67 11.76 -6.63
CA ALA A 303 -7.52 12.54 -7.51
C ALA A 303 -6.73 13.60 -8.31
N ALA A 304 -5.64 14.14 -7.77
CA ALA A 304 -4.72 15.00 -8.54
C ALA A 304 -3.97 14.21 -9.61
N ALA A 305 -3.51 13.00 -9.29
CA ALA A 305 -2.84 12.08 -10.21
C ALA A 305 -3.75 11.64 -11.37
N GLU A 306 -4.99 11.25 -11.08
CA GLU A 306 -6.02 10.91 -12.07
C GLU A 306 -6.34 12.08 -13.00
N ARG A 307 -6.27 13.31 -12.47
CA ARG A 307 -6.56 14.53 -13.23
C ARG A 307 -5.38 15.11 -13.98
N ALA A 308 -4.20 14.50 -13.90
CA ALA A 308 -2.96 15.05 -14.46
C ALA A 308 -3.03 15.38 -15.97
N ASP A 309 -3.87 14.67 -16.72
CA ASP A 309 -4.07 14.88 -18.15
C ASP A 309 -5.21 15.83 -18.52
N TYR A 310 -6.01 16.28 -17.56
CA TYR A 310 -7.09 17.24 -17.81
C TYR A 310 -6.54 18.68 -17.90
N PRO A 311 -7.03 19.51 -18.84
CA PRO A 311 -6.65 20.92 -18.89
C PRO A 311 -7.10 21.66 -17.62
N SER A 312 -6.18 22.37 -16.99
CA SER A 312 -6.39 23.24 -15.81
C SER A 312 -7.45 24.33 -16.01
N ALA A 313 -7.91 24.57 -17.25
CA ALA A 313 -8.95 25.54 -17.59
C ALA A 313 -10.37 25.18 -17.12
N SER A 314 -10.57 23.99 -16.53
CA SER A 314 -11.89 23.54 -16.06
C SER A 314 -12.16 23.88 -14.58
N LEU A 315 -11.16 24.36 -13.83
CA LEU A 315 -11.20 24.54 -12.38
C LEU A 315 -11.72 25.92 -11.92
N ASN A 316 -11.95 26.87 -12.83
CA ASN A 316 -12.49 28.20 -12.51
C ASN A 316 -14.01 28.34 -12.76
N ARG A 317 -14.74 27.23 -12.89
CA ARG A 317 -16.21 27.23 -12.89
C ARG A 317 -16.70 26.22 -11.88
N ILE A 318 -16.65 26.61 -10.61
CA ILE A 318 -17.59 26.33 -9.52
C ILE A 318 -16.89 26.91 -8.27
N LEU A 319 -16.91 28.24 -8.20
CA LEU A 319 -17.00 29.02 -6.96
C LEU A 319 -18.20 29.94 -7.15
#